data_AF-A0A2V6A893-F1
#
_entry.id   AF-A0A2V6A893-F1
#
_cell.length_a   1.000
_cell.length_b   1.000
_cell.length_c   1.000
_cell.angle_alpha   90.00
_cell.angle_beta   90.00
_cell.angle_gamma   90.00
#
_symmetry.space_group_name_H-M   'P 1'
#
loop_
_entity.id
_entity.type
_entity.pdbx_description
1 polymer ?
#
loop_
_entity_poly.entity_id
_entity_poly.type
_entity_poly.pdbx_seq_one_letter_code
_entity_poly.pdbx_strand_id
1 'polypeptide(L)' 'MRLKKARVKKYRSIRDSGWFDVEEAKTILVGPNDAGKTALLEALQKINPPREAVRNFDALRDYPRERSQ' A
#
# COMPACT_ATOMS: atom_id res chain seq x y z
N MET A 1 6.26 5.63 -16.86
CA MET A 1 6.88 4.84 -15.78
C MET A 1 5.97 3.66 -15.47
N ARG A 2 6.49 2.44 -15.31
CA ARG A 2 5.69 1.22 -15.00
C ARG A 2 6.17 0.60 -13.69
N LEU A 3 5.26 0.28 -12.77
CA LEU A 3 5.57 -0.36 -11.50
C LEU A 3 5.99 -1.82 -11.75
N LYS A 4 7.17 -2.22 -11.27
CA LYS A 4 7.72 -3.58 -11.43
C LYS A 4 7.78 -4.39 -10.14
N LYS A 5 8.06 -3.72 -9.02
CA LYS A 5 8.19 -4.34 -7.69
C LYS A 5 7.78 -3.31 -6.65
N ALA A 6 7.18 -3.76 -5.56
CA ALA A 6 6.78 -2.87 -4.48
C ALA A 6 6.92 -3.50 -3.10
N ARG A 7 7.02 -2.64 -2.09
CA ARG A 7 6.97 -3.00 -0.67
C ARG A 7 6.29 -1.88 0.09
N VAL A 8 5.26 -2.21 0.85
CA VAL A 8 4.53 -1.28 1.71
C VAL A 8 4.85 -1.62 3.16
N LYS A 9 5.24 -0.61 3.93
CA LYS A 9 5.59 -0.73 5.35
C LYS A 9 4.86 0.33 6.15
N LYS A 10 4.45 -0.03 7.37
CA LYS A 10 3.85 0.89 8.34
C LYS A 10 2.71 1.73 7.73
N TYR A 11 1.79 1.10 7.00
CA TYR A 11 0.63 1.78 6.41
C TYR A 11 -0.67 1.07 6.79
N ARG A 12 -1.51 1.73 7.58
CA ARG A 12 -2.76 1.20 8.14
C ARG A 12 -2.54 -0.19 8.76
N SER A 13 -3.23 -1.23 8.27
CA SER A 13 -3.09 -2.59 8.77
C SER A 13 -1.82 -3.32 8.29
N ILE A 14 -1.05 -2.73 7.37
CA ILE A 14 0.17 -3.33 6.80
C ILE A 14 1.37 -2.98 7.68
N ARG A 15 1.89 -3.98 8.40
CA ARG A 15 3.21 -3.88 9.08
C ARG A 15 4.33 -3.88 8.04
N ASP A 16 4.37 -4.91 7.21
CA ASP A 16 5.30 -5.08 6.10
C ASP A 16 4.72 -6.08 5.10
N SER A 17 4.56 -5.68 3.83
CA SER A 17 4.12 -6.59 2.77
C SER A 17 5.22 -7.53 2.29
N GLY A 18 6.47 -7.28 2.68
CA GLY A 18 7.63 -7.79 1.94
C GLY A 18 7.72 -7.18 0.55
N TRP A 19 8.78 -7.52 -0.18
CA TRP A 19 8.88 -7.19 -1.59
C TRP A 19 8.05 -8.19 -2.40
N PHE A 20 7.21 -7.68 -3.30
CA PHE A 20 6.48 -8.48 -4.28
C PHE A 20 6.64 -7.90 -5.68
N ASP A 21 6.67 -8.78 -6.68
CA ASP A 21 6.74 -8.42 -8.08
C ASP A 21 5.35 -8.08 -8.62
N VAL A 22 5.30 -7.13 -9.55
CA VAL A 22 4.11 -6.77 -10.31
C VAL A 22 4.26 -7.40 -11.68
N GLU A 23 3.45 -8.42 -11.94
CA GLU A 23 3.40 -9.15 -13.20
C GLU A 23 3.13 -8.22 -14.37
N GLU A 24 3.76 -8.51 -15.52
CA GLU A 24 3.61 -7.67 -16.70
C GLU A 24 2.14 -7.64 -17.17
N ALA A 25 1.50 -8.80 -17.28
CA ALA A 25 0.13 -8.88 -17.79
C ALA A 25 -0.92 -8.56 -16.73
N LYS A 26 -0.93 -9.30 -15.61
CA LYS A 26 -1.96 -9.18 -14.58
C LYS A 26 -1.45 -9.67 -13.23
N THR A 27 -1.58 -8.82 -12.21
CA THR A 27 -1.36 -9.19 -10.80
C THR A 27 -2.72 -9.29 -10.10
N ILE A 28 -2.93 -10.34 -9.29
CA ILE A 28 -4.19 -10.58 -8.58
C ILE A 28 -3.92 -10.61 -7.06
N LEU A 29 -4.68 -9.83 -6.29
CA LEU A 29 -4.62 -9.82 -4.84
C LEU A 29 -5.81 -10.61 -4.28
N VAL A 30 -5.54 -11.71 -3.58
CA VAL A 30 -6.56 -12.55 -2.93
C VAL A 30 -6.32 -12.65 -1.42
N GLY A 31 -7.38 -12.92 -0.68
CA GLY A 31 -7.32 -13.12 0.77
C GLY A 31 -8.64 -12.75 1.45
N PRO A 32 -8.79 -13.05 2.75
CA PRO A 32 -9.99 -12.73 3.53
C PRO A 32 -10.32 -11.23 3.56
N ASN A 33 -11.52 -10.89 4.02
CA ASN A 33 -11.85 -9.52 4.39
C ASN A 33 -10.84 -8.99 5.42
N ASP A 34 -10.56 -7.70 5.36
CA ASP A 34 -9.61 -7.01 6.24
C ASP A 34 -8.14 -7.47 6.18
N ALA A 35 -7.79 -8.34 5.22
CA ALA A 35 -6.40 -8.77 4.98
C ALA A 35 -5.47 -7.67 4.43
N GLY A 36 -5.92 -6.41 4.32
CA GLY A 36 -5.09 -5.28 3.89
C GLY A 36 -4.96 -5.07 2.37
N LYS A 37 -5.72 -5.81 1.54
CA LYS A 37 -5.69 -5.68 0.07
C LYS A 37 -5.97 -4.24 -0.41
N THR A 38 -7.03 -3.63 0.11
CA THR A 38 -7.37 -2.22 -0.20
C THR A 38 -6.31 -1.26 0.29
N ALA A 39 -5.79 -1.46 1.51
CA ALA A 39 -4.73 -0.62 2.06
C ALA A 39 -3.44 -0.69 1.21
N LEU A 40 -3.11 -1.85 0.65
CA LEU A 40 -1.97 -2.01 -0.24
C LEU A 40 -2.12 -1.15 -1.49
N LEU A 41 -3.28 -1.23 -2.16
CA LEU A 41 -3.55 -0.47 -3.38
C LEU A 41 -3.56 1.04 -3.13
N GLU A 42 -4.16 1.50 -2.03
CA GLU A 42 -4.14 2.93 -1.67
C GLU A 42 -2.73 3.45 -1.39
N ALA A 43 -1.87 2.64 -0.75
CA ALA A 43 -0.47 3.02 -0.52
C ALA A 43 0.30 3.16 -1.84
N LEU A 44 0.11 2.22 -2.78
CA LEU A 44 0.74 2.28 -4.11
C LEU A 44 0.27 3.50 -4.91
N GLN A 45 -1.03 3.84 -4.83
CA GLN A 45 -1.60 4.98 -5.52
C GLN A 45 -0.93 6.31 -5.11
N LYS A 46 -0.48 6.41 -3.85
CA LYS A 46 0.19 7.60 -3.31
C LYS A 46 1.64 7.77 -3.77
N ILE A 47 2.29 6.77 -4.37
CA ILE A 47 3.69 6.86 -4.84
C ILE A 47 3.78 7.83 -6.04
N ASN A 48 2.81 7.78 -6.93
CA ASN A 48 2.70 8.67 -8.09
C ASN A 48 1.23 9.08 -8.26
N PRO A 49 0.74 10.02 -7.44
CA PRO A 49 -0.66 10.38 -7.41
C PRO A 49 -1.06 11.13 -8.70
N PRO A 50 -2.30 10.96 -9.20
CA PRO A 50 -2.88 11.87 -10.19
C PRO A 50 -2.89 13.29 -9.61
N ARG A 51 -2.66 14.30 -10.46
CA ARG A 51 -2.37 15.69 -10.06
C ARG A 51 -3.33 16.30 -9.03
N GLU A 52 -4.59 15.85 -8.96
CA GLU A 52 -5.62 16.49 -8.12
C GLU A 52 -6.49 15.52 -7.31
N ALA A 53 -6.30 14.20 -7.40
CA ALA A 53 -7.30 13.24 -6.93
C ALA A 53 -6.97 12.54 -5.59
N VAL A 54 -5.71 12.53 -5.17
CA VAL A 54 -5.27 11.68 -4.04
C VAL A 54 -4.67 12.55 -2.95
N ARG A 55 -5.31 12.54 -1.76
CA ARG A 55 -4.76 13.21 -0.58
C ARG A 55 -3.37 12.68 -0.23
N ASN A 56 -2.52 13.55 0.29
CA ASN A 56 -1.23 13.16 0.88
C ASN A 56 -1.40 12.21 2.07
N PHE A 57 -0.29 11.65 2.56
CA PHE A 57 -0.31 10.84 3.77
C PHE A 57 -0.76 11.66 4.97
N ASP A 58 -1.63 11.08 5.78
CA ASP A 58 -2.09 11.64 7.06
C ASP A 58 -1.43 10.84 8.20
N ALA A 59 -0.60 11.52 9.00
CA ALA A 59 0.13 10.92 10.11
C ALA A 59 -0.77 10.14 11.07
N LEU A 60 -1.96 10.67 11.38
CA LEU A 60 -2.86 10.14 12.40
C LEU A 60 -3.75 9.01 11.89
N ARG A 61 -3.94 8.91 10.57
CA ARG A 61 -4.84 7.94 9.92
C ARG A 61 -4.12 6.85 9.15
N ASP A 62 -3.03 7.20 8.46
CA ASP A 62 -2.36 6.30 7.52
C ASP A 62 -1.21 5.53 8.17
N TYR A 63 -0.59 6.05 9.22
CA TYR A 63 0.50 5.35 9.91
C TYR A 63 -0.02 4.67 11.19
N PRO A 64 0.47 3.46 11.50
CA PRO A 64 0.24 2.84 12.79
C PRO A 64 0.72 3.76 13.91
N ARG A 65 -0.15 4.01 14.89
CA ARG A 65 0.23 4.61 16.17
C ARG A 65 1.00 3.53 16.91
N GLU A 66 2.28 3.74 17.18
CA GLU A 66 3.19 2.70 17.66
C GLU A 66 2.61 1.82 18.78
N ARG A 67 2.88 0.50 18.70
CA ARG A 67 3.43 -0.21 19.85
C ARG A 67 4.87 -0.52 19.51
N SER A 68 5.79 0.02 20.30
CA SER A 68 7.19 -0.39 20.35
C SER A 68 7.25 -1.91 20.51
N GLN A 69 7.85 -2.61 19.53
CA GLN A 69 8.48 -3.92 19.67
C GLN A 69 9.57 -4.04 18.61
#